data_AF-A0A176RXT3-F1
#
_entry.id   AF-A0A176RXT3-F1
#
_cell.length_a   1.000
_cell.length_b   1.000
_cell.length_c   1.000
_cell.angle_alpha   90.00
_cell.angle_beta   90.00
_cell.angle_gamma   90.00
#
_symmetry.space_group_name_H-M   'P 1'
#
loop_
_entity.id
_entity.type
_entity.pdbx_description
1 polymer ?
#
loop_
_entity_poly.entity_id
_entity_poly.type
_entity_poly.pdbx_seq_one_letter_code
_entity_poly.pdbx_strand_id
1 'polypeptide(L)'
;MIEIFSLLLVGVIAGTLAGLLGVGGGIIIVPSLVWIFHTQLPASSLMHIAIGTSLATIMITSISSIIAHHRRGAVLWSIVWQLSPGIIVGAFVGAIIADALPTEILRKIFAIFILLVSAQLGLLAPPPSHRQLPGKLGLSIAGTVIGKISALVGIGGGSLTVPFLVWCNIPIRNAVATSAACGFPIAVSGMIGLD
;
A
#
# COMPACT_ATOMS: atom_id res chain seq x y z
N MET A 1 -0.95 -28.66 6.21
CA MET A 1 -1.11 -28.15 7.59
C MET A 1 -0.12 -27.04 7.94
N ILE A 2 1.19 -27.21 7.68
CA ILE A 2 2.22 -26.18 7.99
C ILE A 2 1.91 -24.85 7.29
N GLU A 3 1.55 -24.87 6.01
CA GLU A 3 1.27 -23.65 5.23
C GLU A 3 0.04 -22.88 5.72
N ILE A 4 -1.01 -23.58 6.13
CA ILE A 4 -2.22 -22.93 6.69
C ILE A 4 -1.86 -22.20 7.97
N PHE A 5 -1.03 -22.81 8.82
CA PHE A 5 -0.53 -22.16 10.03
C PHE A 5 0.35 -20.94 9.71
N SER A 6 1.24 -21.05 8.71
CA SER A 6 2.05 -19.93 8.23
C SER A 6 1.21 -18.77 7.69
N LEU A 7 0.18 -19.06 6.87
CA LEU A 7 -0.74 -18.04 6.33
C LEU A 7 -1.54 -17.35 7.44
N LEU A 8 -1.99 -18.11 8.45
CA LEU A 8 -2.71 -17.57 9.59
C LEU A 8 -1.79 -16.64 10.41
N LEU A 9 -0.55 -17.05 10.67
CA LEU A 9 0.44 -16.23 11.36
C LEU A 9 0.77 -14.96 10.58
N VAL A 10 1.02 -15.07 9.27
CA VAL A 10 1.26 -13.94 8.37
C VAL A 10 0.07 -12.99 8.37
N GLY A 11 -1.16 -13.50 8.30
CA GLY A 11 -2.38 -12.70 8.34
C GLY A 11 -2.53 -11.91 9.64
N VAL A 12 -2.26 -12.55 10.79
CA VAL A 12 -2.29 -11.88 12.10
C VAL A 12 -1.22 -10.79 12.19
N ILE A 13 0.03 -11.09 11.80
CA ILE A 13 1.13 -10.13 11.84
C ILE A 13 0.88 -8.97 10.87
N ALA A 14 0.50 -9.27 9.62
CA ALA A 14 0.23 -8.27 8.61
C ALA A 14 -0.98 -7.41 8.97
N GLY A 15 -2.06 -8.00 9.47
CA GLY A 15 -3.27 -7.27 9.89
C GLY A 15 -3.03 -6.37 11.09
N THR A 16 -2.29 -6.84 12.09
CA THR A 16 -1.92 -6.02 13.26
C THR A 16 -1.03 -4.85 12.86
N LEU A 17 -0.01 -5.08 12.04
CA LEU A 17 0.88 -4.02 11.53
C LEU A 17 0.16 -3.07 10.57
N ALA A 18 -0.76 -3.56 9.75
CA ALA A 18 -1.62 -2.72 8.92
C ALA A 18 -2.50 -1.79 9.75
N GLY A 19 -3.04 -2.28 10.87
CA GLY A 19 -3.83 -1.48 11.82
C GLY A 19 -3.01 -0.42 12.56
N LEU A 20 -1.82 -0.80 13.04
CA LEU A 20 -0.93 0.08 13.82
C LEU A 20 -0.24 1.15 12.95
N LEU A 21 0.27 0.75 11.79
CA LEU A 21 1.12 1.60 10.94
C LEU A 21 0.38 2.21 9.76
N GLY A 22 -0.83 1.74 9.43
CA GLY A 22 -1.63 2.24 8.31
C GLY A 22 -1.03 1.92 6.93
N VAL A 23 -0.16 0.90 6.86
CA VAL A 23 0.62 0.52 5.66
C VAL A 23 -0.09 -0.50 4.76
N GLY A 24 -1.24 -1.04 5.20
CA GLY A 24 -2.01 -2.03 4.45
C GLY A 24 -1.40 -3.44 4.42
N GLY A 25 -0.31 -3.71 5.13
CA GLY A 25 0.22 -5.08 5.29
C GLY A 25 0.92 -5.67 4.05
N GLY A 26 0.81 -5.06 2.87
CA GLY A 26 1.39 -5.58 1.62
C GLY A 26 2.91 -5.78 1.63
N ILE A 27 3.66 -4.96 2.39
CA ILE A 27 5.10 -5.17 2.60
C ILE A 27 5.40 -6.56 3.20
N ILE A 28 4.47 -7.10 3.99
CA ILE A 28 4.63 -8.38 4.67
C ILE A 28 3.97 -9.49 3.87
N ILE A 29 2.76 -9.24 3.35
CA ILE A 29 1.96 -10.25 2.65
C ILE A 29 2.65 -10.69 1.36
N VAL A 30 3.07 -9.77 0.49
CA VAL A 30 3.67 -10.11 -0.81
C VAL A 30 4.91 -11.02 -0.67
N PRO A 31 5.95 -10.69 0.10
CA PRO A 31 7.13 -11.55 0.21
C PRO A 31 6.82 -12.87 0.94
N SER A 32 5.87 -12.85 1.89
CA SER A 32 5.43 -14.08 2.57
C SER A 32 4.74 -15.03 1.60
N LEU A 33 3.86 -14.52 0.72
CA LEU A 33 3.20 -15.33 -0.31
C LEU A 33 4.19 -15.86 -1.33
N VAL A 34 5.13 -15.02 -1.80
CA VAL A 34 6.21 -15.45 -2.69
C VAL A 34 7.02 -16.57 -2.03
N TRP A 35 7.38 -16.44 -0.76
CA TRP A 35 8.14 -17.45 -0.02
C TRP A 35 7.36 -18.75 0.19
N ILE A 36 6.08 -18.68 0.53
CA ILE A 36 5.24 -19.87 0.77
C ILE A 36 5.00 -20.62 -0.54
N PHE A 37 4.71 -19.90 -1.62
CA PHE A 37 4.25 -20.50 -2.88
C PHE A 37 5.34 -20.67 -3.96
N HIS A 38 6.60 -20.30 -3.70
CA HIS A 38 7.68 -20.38 -4.72
C HIS A 38 7.89 -21.78 -5.31
N THR A 39 7.58 -22.85 -4.57
CA THR A 39 7.71 -24.24 -5.03
C THR A 39 6.43 -24.81 -5.63
N GLN A 40 5.29 -24.14 -5.44
CA GLN A 40 3.96 -24.65 -5.81
C GLN A 40 3.40 -23.97 -7.05
N LEU A 41 3.73 -22.69 -7.25
CA LEU A 41 3.25 -21.89 -8.37
C LEU A 41 4.35 -21.75 -9.43
N PRO A 42 3.98 -21.67 -10.72
CA PRO A 42 4.91 -21.32 -11.78
C PRO A 42 5.56 -19.96 -11.49
N ALA A 43 6.88 -19.88 -11.67
CA ALA A 43 7.62 -18.63 -11.52
C ALA A 43 7.08 -17.51 -12.42
N SER A 44 6.44 -17.83 -13.55
CA SER A 44 5.81 -16.87 -14.45
C SER A 44 4.60 -16.13 -13.85
N SER A 45 3.91 -16.73 -12.88
CA SER A 45 2.66 -16.18 -12.32
C SER A 45 2.76 -15.83 -10.83
N LEU A 46 3.85 -16.23 -10.18
CA LEU A 46 4.04 -16.10 -8.72
C LEU A 46 3.85 -14.66 -8.21
N MET A 47 4.46 -13.66 -8.87
CA MET A 47 4.34 -12.27 -8.43
C MET A 47 2.94 -11.70 -8.69
N HIS A 48 2.31 -12.03 -9.81
CA HIS A 48 0.94 -11.58 -10.12
C HIS A 48 -0.05 -12.08 -9.07
N ILE A 49 0.01 -13.37 -8.74
CA ILE A 49 -0.83 -13.98 -7.71
C ILE A 49 -0.54 -13.36 -6.34
N ALA A 50 0.73 -13.15 -5.98
CA ALA A 50 1.10 -12.55 -4.70
C ALA A 50 0.60 -11.10 -4.57
N ILE A 51 0.72 -10.29 -5.62
CA ILE A 51 0.25 -8.89 -5.66
C ILE A 51 -1.28 -8.83 -5.62
N GLY A 52 -1.97 -9.60 -6.46
CA GLY A 52 -3.43 -9.65 -6.47
C GLY A 52 -4.01 -10.10 -5.12
N THR A 53 -3.45 -11.17 -4.55
CA THR A 53 -3.87 -11.67 -3.22
C THR A 53 -3.58 -10.66 -2.11
N SER A 54 -2.45 -9.95 -2.20
CA SER A 54 -2.13 -8.86 -1.27
C SER A 54 -3.14 -7.72 -1.37
N LEU A 55 -3.49 -7.27 -2.58
CA LEU A 55 -4.50 -6.21 -2.78
C LEU A 55 -5.88 -6.63 -2.25
N ALA A 56 -6.30 -7.88 -2.49
CA ALA A 56 -7.52 -8.42 -1.91
C ALA A 56 -7.49 -8.41 -0.37
N THR A 57 -6.35 -8.76 0.22
CA THR A 57 -6.17 -8.72 1.68
C THR A 57 -6.14 -7.28 2.21
N ILE A 58 -5.50 -6.35 1.49
CA ILE A 58 -5.49 -4.91 1.80
C ILE A 58 -6.90 -4.37 1.82
N MET A 59 -7.74 -4.71 0.84
CA MET A 59 -9.13 -4.24 0.79
C MET A 59 -9.87 -4.52 2.10
N ILE A 60 -9.77 -5.76 2.60
CA ILE A 60 -10.43 -6.19 3.84
C ILE A 60 -9.78 -5.54 5.08
N THR A 61 -8.45 -5.55 5.16
CA THR A 61 -7.72 -4.99 6.31
C THR A 61 -7.85 -3.48 6.42
N SER A 62 -7.91 -2.77 5.28
CA SER A 62 -8.14 -1.32 5.22
C SER A 62 -9.52 -0.95 5.74
N ILE A 63 -10.58 -1.71 5.45
CA ILE A 63 -11.92 -1.44 6.02
C ILE A 63 -11.86 -1.47 7.56
N SER A 64 -11.26 -2.53 8.12
CA SER A 64 -11.11 -2.67 9.57
C SER A 64 -10.29 -1.52 10.18
N SER A 65 -9.18 -1.15 9.53
CA SER A 65 -8.31 -0.04 9.95
C SER A 65 -9.01 1.32 9.87
N ILE A 66 -9.78 1.58 8.80
CA ILE A 66 -10.57 2.79 8.61
C ILE A 66 -11.57 2.94 9.74
N ILE A 67 -12.33 1.90 10.06
CA ILE A 67 -13.34 1.94 11.13
C ILE A 67 -12.67 2.28 12.46
N ALA A 68 -11.56 1.63 12.79
CA ALA A 68 -10.82 1.87 14.04
C ALA A 68 -10.28 3.31 14.13
N HIS A 69 -9.68 3.83 13.06
CA HIS A 69 -9.13 5.19 13.03
C HIS A 69 -10.20 6.27 12.94
N HIS A 70 -11.31 6.00 12.25
CA HIS A 70 -12.46 6.90 12.16
C HIS A 70 -13.12 7.09 13.53
N ARG A 71 -13.34 6.01 14.28
CA ARG A 71 -13.86 6.06 15.66
C ARG A 71 -12.98 6.89 16.61
N ARG A 72 -11.70 7.05 16.29
CA ARG A 72 -10.72 7.85 17.06
C ARG A 72 -10.59 9.30 16.56
N GLY A 73 -11.40 9.71 15.58
CA GLY A 73 -11.39 11.07 15.02
C GLY A 73 -10.06 11.46 14.32
N ALA A 74 -9.23 10.49 13.95
CA ALA A 74 -7.87 10.75 13.45
C ALA A 74 -7.80 10.88 11.91
N VAL A 75 -8.85 10.45 11.20
CA VAL A 75 -8.90 10.44 9.73
C VAL A 75 -9.21 11.84 9.19
N LEU A 76 -8.32 12.37 8.35
CA LEU A 76 -8.53 13.65 7.68
C LEU A 76 -9.29 13.44 6.36
N TRP A 77 -10.61 13.32 6.42
CA TRP A 77 -11.46 13.05 5.25
C TRP A 77 -11.29 14.04 4.09
N SER A 78 -11.01 15.32 4.40
CA SER A 78 -10.72 16.32 3.37
C SER A 78 -9.53 15.93 2.49
N ILE A 79 -8.49 15.35 3.07
CA ILE A 79 -7.30 14.87 2.35
C ILE A 79 -7.60 13.58 1.61
N VAL A 80 -8.33 12.65 2.23
CA VAL A 80 -8.76 11.40 1.59
C VAL A 80 -9.53 11.69 0.31
N TRP A 81 -10.56 12.55 0.37
CA TRP A 81 -11.37 12.89 -0.81
C TRP A 81 -10.60 13.59 -1.91
N GLN A 82 -9.53 14.32 -1.59
CA GLN A 82 -8.68 14.98 -2.57
C GLN A 82 -7.64 14.03 -3.19
N LEU A 83 -7.15 13.05 -2.43
CA LEU A 83 -6.21 12.03 -2.90
C LEU A 83 -6.91 10.93 -3.71
N SER A 84 -8.09 10.49 -3.27
CA SER A 84 -8.82 9.35 -3.82
C SER A 84 -8.99 9.37 -5.35
N PRO A 85 -9.40 10.47 -6.01
CA PRO A 85 -9.55 10.48 -7.46
C PRO A 85 -8.23 10.18 -8.19
N GLY A 86 -7.13 10.79 -7.73
CA GLY A 86 -5.81 10.53 -8.28
C GLY A 86 -5.36 9.10 -8.00
N ILE A 87 -5.59 8.63 -6.76
CA ILE A 87 -5.30 7.26 -6.35
C ILE A 87 -6.00 6.22 -7.22
N ILE A 88 -7.29 6.40 -7.50
CA ILE A 88 -8.06 5.46 -8.31
C ILE A 88 -7.47 5.40 -9.72
N VAL A 89 -7.28 6.55 -10.37
CA VAL A 89 -6.69 6.62 -11.71
C VAL A 89 -5.29 5.99 -11.72
N GLY A 90 -4.45 6.37 -10.74
CA GLY A 90 -3.10 5.86 -10.61
C GLY A 90 -3.06 4.36 -10.38
N ALA A 91 -3.86 3.84 -9.44
CA ALA A 91 -3.91 2.43 -9.09
C ALA A 91 -4.44 1.57 -10.25
N PHE A 92 -5.47 2.04 -10.95
CA PHE A 92 -5.97 1.36 -12.15
C PHE A 92 -4.89 1.26 -13.23
N VAL A 93 -4.22 2.38 -13.55
CA VAL A 93 -3.10 2.39 -14.52
C VAL A 93 -1.94 1.53 -14.03
N GLY A 94 -1.62 1.58 -12.74
CA GLY A 94 -0.56 0.77 -12.14
C GLY A 94 -0.84 -0.73 -12.21
N ALA A 95 -2.09 -1.12 -12.04
CA ALA A 95 -2.54 -2.50 -12.17
C ALA A 95 -2.46 -3.02 -13.61
N ILE A 96 -2.92 -2.23 -14.59
CA ILE A 96 -2.75 -2.57 -16.02
C ILE A 96 -1.28 -2.73 -16.39
N ILE A 97 -0.42 -1.84 -15.88
CA ILE A 97 1.04 -1.94 -16.08
C ILE A 97 1.58 -3.20 -15.41
N ALA A 98 1.11 -3.54 -14.20
CA ALA A 98 1.54 -4.72 -13.48
C ALA A 98 1.21 -6.00 -14.26
N ASP A 99 -0.02 -6.09 -14.78
CA ASP A 99 -0.50 -7.24 -15.56
C ASP A 99 0.27 -7.43 -16.88
N ALA A 100 0.63 -6.33 -17.54
CA ALA A 100 1.43 -6.37 -18.77
C ALA A 100 2.91 -6.73 -18.55
N LEU A 101 3.41 -6.73 -17.30
CA LEU A 101 4.83 -6.92 -17.01
C LEU A 101 5.16 -8.38 -16.63
N PRO A 102 6.27 -8.95 -17.14
CA PRO A 102 6.69 -10.28 -16.72
C PRO A 102 7.08 -10.31 -15.24
N THR A 103 6.81 -11.43 -14.58
CA THR A 103 7.04 -11.63 -13.13
C THR A 103 8.46 -11.26 -12.68
N GLU A 104 9.50 -11.53 -13.49
CA GLU A 104 10.88 -11.16 -13.14
C GLU A 104 11.09 -9.63 -13.04
N ILE A 105 10.42 -8.85 -13.89
CA ILE A 105 10.48 -7.39 -13.81
C ILE A 105 9.72 -6.92 -12.57
N LEU A 106 8.53 -7.48 -12.33
CA LEU A 106 7.70 -7.14 -11.17
C LEU A 106 8.43 -7.45 -9.85
N ARG A 107 9.14 -8.57 -9.78
CA ARG A 107 10.01 -8.96 -8.67
C ARG A 107 11.14 -7.95 -8.45
N LYS A 108 11.82 -7.49 -9.51
CA LYS A 108 12.88 -6.48 -9.42
C LYS A 108 12.35 -5.13 -8.94
N ILE A 109 11.21 -4.69 -9.49
CA ILE A 109 10.53 -3.45 -9.07
C ILE A 109 10.18 -3.54 -7.58
N PHE A 110 9.57 -4.65 -7.16
CA PHE A 110 9.23 -4.89 -5.76
C PHE A 110 10.46 -4.87 -4.84
N ALA A 111 11.55 -5.54 -5.24
CA ALA A 111 12.79 -5.58 -4.47
C ALA A 111 13.43 -4.19 -4.32
N ILE A 112 13.52 -3.42 -5.41
CA ILE A 112 14.03 -2.04 -5.38
C ILE A 112 13.13 -1.17 -4.49
N PHE A 113 11.82 -1.31 -4.61
CA PHE A 113 10.87 -0.56 -3.80
C PHE A 113 11.05 -0.83 -2.30
N ILE A 114 11.15 -2.10 -1.88
CA ILE A 114 11.39 -2.45 -0.48
C ILE A 114 12.72 -1.85 0.00
N LEU A 115 13.80 -1.95 -0.78
CA LEU A 115 15.08 -1.35 -0.40
C LEU A 115 14.97 0.16 -0.18
N LEU A 116 14.23 0.87 -1.04
CA LEU A 116 13.98 2.30 -0.89
C LEU A 116 13.18 2.61 0.38
N VAL A 117 12.11 1.85 0.67
CA VAL A 117 11.31 2.02 1.89
C VAL A 117 12.14 1.70 3.14
N SER A 118 12.93 0.62 3.11
CA SER A 118 13.83 0.26 4.21
C SER A 118 14.88 1.34 4.45
N ALA A 119 15.47 1.90 3.39
CA ALA A 119 16.40 3.02 3.50
C ALA A 119 15.71 4.26 4.06
N GLN A 120 14.50 4.59 3.58
CA GLN A 120 13.71 5.71 4.09
C GLN A 120 13.41 5.59 5.58
N LEU A 121 13.02 4.40 6.06
CA LEU A 121 12.75 4.14 7.47
C LEU A 121 14.04 4.12 8.31
N GLY A 122 15.12 3.54 7.78
CA GLY A 122 16.39 3.39 8.49
C GLY A 122 17.21 4.68 8.58
N LEU A 123 17.09 5.60 7.62
CA LEU A 123 17.88 6.82 7.56
C LEU A 123 17.37 7.96 8.46
N LEU A 124 16.33 7.73 9.28
CA LEU A 124 15.80 8.67 10.30
C LEU A 124 15.86 10.14 9.87
N ALA A 125 15.48 10.47 8.63
CA ALA A 125 15.49 11.86 8.20
C ALA A 125 14.23 12.55 8.77
N PRO A 126 14.35 13.43 9.79
CA PRO A 126 13.20 14.22 10.21
C PRO A 126 12.76 15.08 9.01
N PRO A 127 11.47 15.10 8.69
CA PRO A 127 10.96 15.86 7.56
C PRO A 127 11.29 17.35 7.73
N PRO A 128 11.77 18.05 6.69
CA PRO A 128 11.99 19.49 6.75
C PRO A 128 10.64 20.21 6.98
N SER A 129 10.60 21.03 8.02
CA SER A 129 9.41 21.61 8.65
C SER A 129 8.79 22.84 7.94
N HIS A 130 8.78 22.87 6.59
CA HIS A 130 8.36 24.09 5.86
C HIS A 130 7.42 23.91 4.65
N ARG A 131 6.88 22.72 4.37
CA ARG A 131 5.94 22.55 3.23
C ARG A 131 4.50 22.39 3.69
N GLN A 132 3.63 23.28 3.18
CA GLN A 132 2.18 23.17 3.30
C GLN A 132 1.66 22.11 2.31
N LEU A 133 0.48 21.54 2.60
CA LEU A 133 -0.21 20.64 1.67
C LEU A 133 -0.30 21.29 0.28
N PRO A 134 0.10 20.59 -0.79
CA PRO A 134 -0.14 21.10 -2.14
C PRO A 134 -1.65 21.31 -2.34
N GLY A 135 -2.08 22.27 -3.16
CA GLY A 135 -3.50 22.46 -3.44
C GLY A 135 -4.18 21.19 -4.00
N LYS A 136 -5.50 21.20 -4.15
CA LYS A 136 -6.30 20.03 -4.60
C LYS A 136 -5.69 19.28 -5.80
N LEU A 137 -5.17 20.03 -6.78
CA LEU A 137 -4.51 19.46 -7.97
C LEU A 137 -3.21 18.73 -7.63
N GLY A 138 -2.36 19.31 -6.78
CA GLY A 138 -1.11 18.66 -6.38
C GLY A 138 -1.34 17.45 -5.48
N LEU A 139 -2.39 17.45 -4.65
CA LEU A 139 -2.83 16.23 -3.95
C LEU A 139 -3.26 15.15 -4.94
N SER A 140 -4.07 15.48 -5.95
CA SER A 140 -4.49 14.49 -6.96
C SER A 140 -3.32 13.92 -7.77
N ILE A 141 -2.34 14.75 -8.15
CA ILE A 141 -1.12 14.29 -8.83
C ILE A 141 -0.31 13.36 -7.93
N ALA A 142 -0.10 13.74 -6.66
CA ALA A 142 0.57 12.89 -5.69
C ALA A 142 -0.18 11.56 -5.49
N GLY A 143 -1.51 11.62 -5.39
CA GLY A 143 -2.37 10.44 -5.31
C GLY A 143 -2.21 9.52 -6.52
N THR A 144 -2.06 10.08 -7.73
CA THR A 144 -1.84 9.29 -8.95
C THR A 144 -0.51 8.55 -8.93
N VAL A 145 0.56 9.22 -8.51
CA VAL A 145 1.89 8.59 -8.38
C VAL A 145 1.86 7.50 -7.30
N ILE A 146 1.28 7.82 -6.14
CA ILE A 146 1.14 6.88 -5.02
C ILE A 146 0.33 5.67 -5.44
N GLY A 147 -0.86 5.87 -6.02
CA GLY A 147 -1.75 4.81 -6.48
C GLY A 147 -1.05 3.90 -7.49
N LYS A 148 -0.38 4.49 -8.49
CA LYS A 148 0.34 3.73 -9.51
C LYS A 148 1.43 2.83 -8.94
N ILE A 149 2.29 3.37 -8.07
CA ILE A 149 3.36 2.58 -7.45
C ILE A 149 2.77 1.54 -6.49
N SER A 150 1.73 1.92 -5.74
CA SER A 150 1.11 1.05 -4.73
C SER A 150 0.44 -0.18 -5.34
N ALA A 151 -0.32 -0.01 -6.44
CA ALA A 151 -0.95 -1.12 -7.15
C ALA A 151 0.10 -2.02 -7.84
N LEU A 152 1.12 -1.42 -8.47
CA LEU A 152 2.21 -2.15 -9.13
C LEU A 152 2.98 -3.07 -8.18
N VAL A 153 3.13 -2.66 -6.93
CA VAL A 153 3.91 -3.37 -5.90
C VAL A 153 2.99 -4.21 -4.98
N GLY A 154 1.67 -4.03 -5.04
CA GLY A 154 0.71 -4.74 -4.20
C GLY A 154 0.68 -4.28 -2.74
N ILE A 155 0.83 -2.97 -2.49
CA ILE A 155 0.91 -2.37 -1.15
C ILE A 155 -0.23 -1.36 -0.96
N GLY A 156 -0.81 -1.28 0.24
CA GLY A 156 -1.98 -0.44 0.55
C GLY A 156 -1.68 1.06 0.71
N GLY A 157 -0.70 1.59 0.00
CA GLY A 157 -0.36 3.01 -0.03
C GLY A 157 0.42 3.55 1.16
N GLY A 158 0.32 2.98 2.36
CA GLY A 158 0.86 3.68 3.54
C GLY A 158 2.36 3.79 3.65
N SER A 159 3.12 2.96 2.95
CA SER A 159 4.58 3.15 2.83
C SER A 159 4.94 4.44 2.09
N LEU A 160 4.04 4.97 1.27
CA LEU A 160 4.23 6.20 0.49
C LEU A 160 3.37 7.35 1.02
N THR A 161 2.10 7.09 1.32
CA THR A 161 1.14 8.09 1.79
C THR A 161 1.50 8.60 3.18
N VAL A 162 1.92 7.75 4.11
CA VAL A 162 2.32 8.20 5.46
C VAL A 162 3.51 9.16 5.40
N PRO A 163 4.66 8.80 4.79
CA PRO A 163 5.78 9.73 4.72
C PRO A 163 5.46 10.96 3.88
N PHE A 164 4.64 10.86 2.83
CA PHE A 164 4.18 12.02 2.07
C PHE A 164 3.38 13.01 2.93
N LEU A 165 2.44 12.52 3.74
CA LEU A 165 1.63 13.37 4.63
C LEU A 165 2.46 13.94 5.77
N VAL A 166 3.36 13.15 6.35
CA VAL A 166 4.32 13.62 7.36
C VAL A 166 5.25 14.70 6.78
N TRP A 167 5.67 14.54 5.51
CA TRP A 167 6.44 15.55 4.79
C TRP A 167 5.64 16.83 4.49
N CYS A 168 4.31 16.72 4.35
CA CYS A 168 3.40 17.86 4.28
C CYS A 168 2.98 18.41 5.66
N ASN A 169 3.74 18.09 6.71
CA ASN A 169 3.54 18.59 8.08
C ASN A 169 2.24 18.13 8.76
N ILE A 170 1.68 16.98 8.34
CA ILE A 170 0.56 16.35 9.03
C ILE A 170 1.07 15.51 10.20
N PRO A 171 0.47 15.63 11.40
CA PRO A 171 0.89 14.83 12.56
C PRO A 171 0.79 13.34 12.26
N ILE A 172 1.79 12.57 12.72
CA ILE A 172 1.96 11.17 12.32
C ILE A 172 0.73 10.30 12.60
N ARG A 173 0.02 10.56 13.71
CA ARG A 173 -1.25 9.88 14.05
C ARG A 173 -2.30 10.07 12.96
N ASN A 174 -2.44 11.29 12.45
CA ASN A 174 -3.39 11.63 11.40
C ASN A 174 -2.90 11.14 10.03
N ALA A 175 -1.59 11.20 9.77
CA ALA A 175 -1.00 10.67 8.55
C ALA A 175 -1.25 9.16 8.41
N VAL A 176 -1.00 8.39 9.47
CA VAL A 176 -1.28 6.95 9.54
C VAL A 176 -2.77 6.65 9.33
N ALA A 177 -3.64 7.36 10.04
CA ALA A 177 -5.10 7.19 9.93
C ALA A 177 -5.64 7.53 8.52
N THR A 178 -5.18 8.64 7.95
CA THR A 178 -5.59 9.12 6.61
C THR A 178 -5.05 8.19 5.52
N SER A 179 -3.84 7.67 5.69
CA SER A 179 -3.25 6.67 4.81
C SER A 179 -4.05 5.36 4.81
N ALA A 180 -4.43 4.85 5.98
CA ALA A 180 -5.25 3.64 6.08
C ALA A 180 -6.56 3.77 5.27
N ALA A 181 -7.16 4.97 5.26
CA ALA A 181 -8.32 5.29 4.45
C ALA A 181 -8.04 5.35 2.94
N CYS A 182 -6.85 5.79 2.54
CA CYS A 182 -6.42 5.78 1.15
C CYS A 182 -6.10 4.36 0.65
N GLY A 183 -5.81 3.40 1.53
CA GLY A 183 -5.53 2.02 1.16
C GLY A 183 -6.71 1.29 0.52
N PHE A 184 -7.94 1.61 0.93
CA PHE A 184 -9.15 1.02 0.37
C PHE A 184 -9.34 1.31 -1.13
N PRO A 185 -9.36 2.59 -1.59
CA PRO A 185 -9.49 2.89 -3.02
C PRO A 185 -8.30 2.36 -3.85
N ILE A 186 -7.09 2.30 -3.29
CA ILE A 186 -5.93 1.66 -3.96
C ILE A 186 -6.23 0.18 -4.21
N ALA A 187 -6.64 -0.55 -3.18
CA ALA A 187 -6.87 -1.98 -3.27
C ALA A 187 -8.01 -2.33 -4.22
N VAL A 188 -9.15 -1.64 -4.10
CA VAL A 188 -10.31 -1.85 -4.97
C VAL A 188 -9.94 -1.56 -6.43
N SER A 189 -9.33 -0.41 -6.69
CA SER A 189 -8.97 -0.02 -8.06
C SER A 189 -7.85 -0.88 -8.64
N GLY A 190 -6.90 -1.32 -7.80
CA GLY A 190 -5.81 -2.19 -8.22
C GLY A 190 -6.28 -3.62 -8.52
N MET A 191 -7.24 -4.13 -7.75
CA MET A 191 -7.89 -5.42 -8.03
C MET A 191 -8.66 -5.38 -9.35
N ILE A 192 -9.45 -4.32 -9.58
CA ILE A 192 -10.25 -4.20 -10.82
C ILE A 192 -9.36 -4.02 -12.06
N GLY A 193 -8.14 -3.50 -11.91
CA GLY A 193 -7.21 -3.36 -13.04
C GLY A 193 -6.35 -4.59 -13.33
N LEU A 194 -6.39 -5.62 -12.47
CA LEU A 194 -5.72 -6.90 -12.64
C LEU A 194 -6.78 -7.93 -13.06
N ASP A 195 -7.08 -7.99 -14.36
CA ASP A 195 -8.06 -8.92 -14.97
C ASP A 195 -7.42 -9.73 -16.10
#